data_AF-A0A7C8RJ40-F1
#
_entry.id   AF-A0A7C8RJ40-F1
#
_cell.length_a   1.000
_cell.length_b   1.000
_cell.length_c   1.000
_cell.angle_alpha   90.00
_cell.angle_beta   90.00
_cell.angle_gamma   90.00
#
_symmetry.space_group_name_H-M   'P 1'
#
loop_
_entity.id
_entity.type
_entity.pdbx_description
1 polymer ?
#
loop_
_entity_poly.entity_id
_entity_poly.type
_entity_poly.pdbx_seq_one_letter_code
_entity_poly.pdbx_strand_id
1 'polypeptide(L)'
;MPLLDTPPATLCHSVLEAFHIQSDIERLATINENAQTLQKLRKTELDETRSALRSLTRSLDAAKSSAEASLAVAAKREHAKTILDLDKQKFALAKNVTELEKSNHLMEANLAKMKDEYEGLELESPMQSNTALSEDETILRLKIYRSFGIELKEDGAGGYSSAIINKKDQGDVAMIKLDSRLKRSTYTDFFWDAI
;
A
#
# COMPACT_ATOMS: atom_id res chain seq x y z
N MET A 1 41.40 -18.33 113.79
CA MET A 1 42.21 -17.96 112.61
C MET A 1 41.64 -16.65 112.09
N PRO A 2 42.32 -15.50 112.25
CA PRO A 2 41.78 -14.23 111.80
C PRO A 2 41.77 -14.23 110.26
N LEU A 3 40.65 -13.80 109.68
CA LEU A 3 40.34 -13.97 108.26
C LEU A 3 41.01 -12.95 107.31
N LEU A 4 41.92 -12.10 107.80
CA LEU A 4 42.65 -11.12 106.98
C LEU A 4 44.11 -11.01 107.43
N ASP A 5 45.04 -11.24 106.50
CA ASP A 5 46.50 -11.11 106.69
C ASP A 5 46.99 -9.65 106.76
N THR A 6 46.14 -8.68 106.42
CA THR A 6 46.48 -7.25 106.44
C THR A 6 45.44 -6.44 107.21
N PRO A 7 45.88 -5.43 108.00
CA PRO A 7 44.95 -4.56 108.70
C PRO A 7 44.15 -3.74 107.69
N PRO A 8 42.83 -3.61 107.84
CA PRO A 8 41.96 -2.97 106.84
C PRO A 8 42.33 -1.50 106.57
N ALA A 9 42.92 -0.81 107.56
CA ALA A 9 43.37 0.57 107.42
C ALA A 9 44.50 0.74 106.37
N THR A 10 45.43 -0.23 106.24
CA THR A 10 46.51 -0.14 105.26
C THR A 10 45.99 -0.34 103.84
N LEU A 11 44.98 -1.19 103.66
CA LEU A 11 44.31 -1.40 102.38
C LEU A 11 43.56 -0.13 101.93
N CYS A 12 42.86 0.55 102.84
CA CYS A 12 42.20 1.81 102.53
C CYS A 12 43.20 2.90 102.11
N HIS A 13 44.38 2.97 102.76
CA HIS A 13 45.41 3.94 102.40
C HIS A 13 46.04 3.63 101.03
N SER A 14 46.34 2.36 100.74
CA SER A 14 46.88 1.97 99.42
C SER A 14 45.90 2.21 98.28
N VAL A 15 44.60 2.02 98.53
CA VAL A 15 43.56 2.30 97.52
C VAL A 15 43.42 3.82 97.30
N LEU A 16 43.54 4.63 98.35
CA LEU A 16 43.55 6.09 98.22
C LEU A 16 44.78 6.60 97.44
N GLU A 17 45.95 6.03 97.69
CA GLU A 17 47.19 6.41 96.99
C GLU A 17 47.16 5.98 95.51
N ALA A 18 46.58 4.81 95.21
CA ALA A 18 46.41 4.33 93.85
C ALA A 18 45.30 5.04 93.05
N PHE A 19 44.47 5.87 93.68
CA PHE A 19 43.36 6.55 93.03
C PHE A 19 43.78 7.90 92.43
N HIS A 20 44.26 7.88 91.18
CA HIS A 20 44.81 9.05 90.49
C HIS A 20 43.77 9.85 89.70
N ILE A 21 42.89 10.56 90.40
CA ILE A 21 41.83 11.40 89.82
C ILE A 21 42.36 12.40 88.79
N GLN A 22 43.51 13.01 89.08
CA GLN A 22 44.10 14.04 88.21
C GLN A 22 44.48 13.48 86.83
N SER A 23 44.99 12.24 86.79
CA SER A 23 45.33 11.59 85.52
C SER A 23 44.07 11.36 84.69
N ASP A 24 42.98 10.90 85.31
CA ASP A 24 41.71 10.68 84.60
C ASP A 24 41.12 11.97 84.05
N ILE A 25 41.21 13.09 84.79
CA ILE A 25 40.78 14.41 84.32
C ILE A 25 41.58 14.83 83.08
N GLU A 26 42.90 14.64 83.08
CA GLU A 26 43.76 14.93 81.94
C GLU A 26 43.45 14.04 80.72
N ARG A 27 43.14 12.75 80.96
CA ARG A 27 42.69 11.84 79.89
C ARG A 27 41.36 12.30 79.30
N LEU A 28 40.40 12.70 80.13
CA LEU A 28 39.11 13.23 79.67
C LEU A 28 39.28 14.53 78.87
N ALA A 29 40.16 15.43 79.30
CA ALA A 29 40.49 16.64 78.55
C ALA A 29 41.07 16.30 77.17
N THR A 30 42.01 15.36 77.11
CA THR A 30 42.62 14.87 75.87
C THR A 30 41.58 14.23 74.94
N ILE A 31 40.67 13.41 75.48
CA ILE A 31 39.58 12.79 74.71
C ILE A 31 38.67 13.87 74.10
N ASN A 32 38.32 14.90 74.87
CA ASN A 32 37.49 15.99 74.39
C ASN A 32 38.19 16.78 73.27
N GLU A 33 39.48 17.07 73.41
CA GLU A 33 40.26 17.71 72.35
C GLU A 33 40.27 16.86 71.08
N ASN A 34 40.53 15.56 71.20
CA ASN A 34 40.50 14.62 70.08
C ASN A 34 39.12 14.53 69.43
N ALA A 35 38.04 14.57 70.22
CA ALA A 35 36.68 14.57 69.69
C ALA A 35 36.40 15.86 68.89
N GLN A 36 36.88 17.01 69.36
CA GLN A 36 36.74 18.29 68.66
C GLN A 36 37.57 18.33 67.38
N THR A 37 38.81 17.84 67.40
CA THR A 37 39.65 17.78 66.19
C THR A 37 39.03 16.86 65.14
N LEU A 38 38.55 15.70 65.55
CA LEU A 38 37.88 14.74 64.68
C LEU A 38 36.56 15.29 64.12
N GLN A 39 35.80 16.06 64.90
CA GLN A 39 34.60 16.75 64.41
C GLN A 39 34.95 17.80 63.34
N LYS A 40 36.06 18.54 63.53
CA LYS A 40 36.52 19.52 62.53
C LYS A 40 36.94 18.83 61.23
N LEU A 41 37.73 17.76 61.31
CA LEU A 41 38.16 16.98 60.15
C LEU A 41 36.96 16.39 59.37
N ARG A 42 35.97 15.82 60.09
CA ARG A 42 34.76 15.32 59.42
C ARG A 42 33.97 16.42 58.71
N LYS A 43 33.92 17.62 59.29
CA LYS A 43 33.24 18.77 58.65
C LYS A 43 33.99 19.20 57.39
N THR A 44 35.31 19.29 57.43
CA THR A 44 36.11 19.67 56.26
C THR A 44 35.98 18.63 55.14
N GLU A 45 36.09 17.34 55.45
CA GLU A 45 35.90 16.27 54.46
C GLU A 45 34.47 16.27 53.85
N LEU A 46 33.44 16.51 54.67
CA LEU A 46 32.06 16.63 54.17
C LEU A 46 31.90 17.82 53.23
N ASP A 47 32.50 18.97 53.55
CA ASP A 47 32.38 20.17 52.73
C ASP A 47 33.19 20.03 51.43
N GLU A 48 34.37 19.41 51.48
CA GLU A 48 35.18 19.07 50.30
C GLU A 48 34.44 18.13 49.37
N THR A 49 33.91 17.01 49.88
CA THR A 49 33.16 16.03 49.07
C THR A 49 31.89 16.64 48.48
N ARG A 50 31.17 17.49 49.23
CA ARG A 50 30.02 18.24 48.70
C ARG A 50 30.41 19.22 47.60
N SER A 51 31.55 19.90 47.74
CA SER A 51 32.06 20.81 46.71
C SER A 51 32.42 20.06 45.42
N ALA A 52 33.05 18.90 45.55
CA ALA A 52 33.40 18.02 44.43
C ALA A 52 32.15 17.45 43.75
N LEU A 53 31.13 17.04 44.52
CA LEU A 53 29.86 16.58 43.94
C LEU A 53 29.16 17.71 43.17
N ARG A 54 29.17 18.95 43.69
CA ARG A 54 28.59 20.11 42.99
C ARG A 54 29.33 20.43 41.71
N SER A 55 30.66 20.38 41.70
CA SER A 55 31.44 20.64 40.47
C SER A 55 31.21 19.54 39.43
N LEU A 56 31.19 18.28 39.85
CA LEU A 56 30.92 17.15 38.96
C LEU A 56 29.49 17.21 38.38
N THR A 57 28.50 17.58 39.20
CA THR A 57 27.11 17.76 38.74
C THR A 57 27.03 18.85 37.66
N ARG A 58 27.68 20.00 37.88
CA ARG A 58 27.73 21.08 36.88
C ARG A 58 28.41 20.63 35.59
N SER A 59 29.50 19.87 35.69
CA SER A 59 30.21 19.34 34.52
C SER A 59 29.35 18.34 33.74
N LEU A 60 28.62 17.48 34.46
CA LEU A 60 27.69 16.52 33.87
C LEU A 60 26.54 17.24 33.16
N ASP A 61 25.94 18.25 33.77
CA ASP A 61 24.84 19.02 33.17
C ASP A 61 25.32 19.77 31.91
N ALA A 62 26.52 20.36 31.95
CA ALA A 62 27.13 20.98 30.78
C ALA A 62 27.38 19.95 29.67
N ALA A 63 27.94 18.78 29.99
CA ALA A 63 28.18 17.71 29.02
C ALA A 63 26.86 17.18 28.40
N LYS A 64 25.81 17.01 29.21
CA LYS A 64 24.48 16.63 28.73
C LYS A 64 23.91 17.67 27.77
N SER A 65 23.91 18.94 28.15
CA SER A 65 23.42 20.02 27.28
C SER A 65 24.19 20.11 25.96
N SER A 66 25.50 19.86 25.99
CA SER A 66 26.34 19.84 24.78
C SER A 66 26.01 18.65 23.88
N ALA A 67 25.74 17.48 24.45
CA ALA A 67 25.35 16.29 23.70
C ALA A 67 23.94 16.44 23.09
N GLU A 68 23.00 17.01 23.84
CA GLU A 68 21.66 17.32 23.31
C GLU A 68 21.72 18.34 22.17
N ALA A 69 22.56 19.37 22.31
CA ALA A 69 22.76 20.36 21.25
C ALA A 69 23.37 19.73 19.99
N SER A 70 24.36 18.83 20.12
CA SER A 70 24.97 18.17 18.97
C SER A 70 24.01 17.21 18.26
N LEU A 71 23.20 16.47 19.02
CA LEU A 71 22.13 15.63 18.48
C LEU A 71 21.07 16.46 17.74
N ALA A 72 20.65 17.59 18.31
CA ALA A 72 19.70 18.49 17.65
C ALA A 72 20.24 19.05 16.33
N VAL A 73 21.54 19.37 16.27
CA VAL A 73 22.20 19.81 15.03
C VAL A 73 22.27 18.67 14.01
N ALA A 74 22.63 17.46 14.44
CA ALA A 74 22.67 16.29 13.56
C ALA A 74 21.28 15.99 12.96
N ALA A 75 20.22 15.99 13.79
CA ALA A 75 18.84 15.79 13.35
C ALA A 75 18.39 16.86 12.34
N LYS A 76 18.74 18.14 12.56
CA LYS A 76 18.47 19.21 11.59
C LYS A 76 19.18 18.99 10.25
N ARG A 77 20.43 18.51 10.27
CA ARG A 77 21.19 18.20 9.06
C ARG A 77 20.59 17.03 8.28
N GLU A 78 20.19 15.97 8.99
CA GLU A 78 19.50 14.83 8.39
C GLU A 78 18.17 15.26 7.76
N HIS A 79 17.37 16.03 8.49
CA HIS A 79 16.12 16.60 7.98
C HIS A 79 16.35 17.44 6.72
N ALA A 80 17.36 18.33 6.71
CA ALA A 80 17.70 19.12 5.52
C ALA A 80 18.08 18.23 4.33
N LYS A 81 18.80 17.12 4.54
CA LYS A 81 19.09 16.14 3.48
C LYS A 81 17.81 15.50 2.96
N THR A 82 16.90 15.06 3.84
CA THR A 82 15.63 14.45 3.42
C THR A 82 14.77 15.41 2.60
N ILE A 83 14.72 16.70 2.96
CA ILE A 83 14.03 17.73 2.17
C ILE A 83 14.62 17.81 0.77
N LEU A 84 15.94 17.89 0.64
CA LEU A 84 16.59 18.01 -0.67
C LEU A 84 16.33 16.79 -1.56
N ASP A 85 16.29 15.59 -0.97
CA ASP A 85 16.00 14.37 -1.73
C ASP A 85 14.53 14.30 -2.14
N LEU A 86 13.61 14.75 -1.28
CA LEU A 86 12.19 14.91 -1.64
C LEU A 86 11.98 15.96 -2.73
N ASP A 87 12.69 17.09 -2.70
CA ASP A 87 12.62 18.11 -3.74
C ASP A 87 13.10 17.56 -5.08
N LYS A 88 14.20 16.79 -5.11
CA LYS A 88 14.65 16.11 -6.34
C LYS A 88 13.59 15.14 -6.86
N GLN A 89 12.98 14.34 -5.99
CA GLN A 89 11.90 13.42 -6.39
C GLN A 89 10.68 14.17 -6.93
N LYS A 90 10.31 15.28 -6.30
CA LYS A 90 9.23 16.16 -6.77
C LYS A 90 9.53 16.72 -8.17
N PHE A 91 10.75 17.19 -8.42
CA PHE A 91 11.16 17.65 -9.76
C PHE A 91 11.16 16.52 -10.79
N ALA A 92 11.63 15.33 -10.43
CA ALA A 92 11.62 14.16 -11.31
C ALA A 92 10.18 13.73 -11.65
N LEU A 93 9.29 13.69 -10.66
CA LEU A 93 7.87 13.39 -10.85
C LEU A 93 7.19 14.44 -11.73
N ALA A 94 7.42 15.74 -11.48
CA ALA A 94 6.86 16.80 -12.32
C ALA A 94 7.32 16.66 -13.77
N LYS A 95 8.61 16.35 -14.00
CA LYS A 95 9.12 16.08 -15.35
C LYS A 95 8.41 14.89 -15.99
N ASN A 96 8.27 13.78 -15.27
CA ASN A 96 7.58 12.58 -15.78
C ASN A 96 6.11 12.87 -16.10
N VAL A 97 5.41 13.65 -15.26
CA VAL A 97 4.04 14.10 -15.53
C VAL A 97 3.98 14.89 -16.83
N THR A 98 4.87 15.87 -17.01
CA THR A 98 4.87 16.66 -18.27
C THR A 98 5.20 15.82 -19.51
N GLU A 99 6.03 14.77 -19.38
CA GLU A 99 6.32 13.85 -20.47
C GLU A 99 5.09 13.00 -20.82
N LEU A 100 4.39 12.48 -19.80
CA LEU A 100 3.15 11.72 -19.96
C LEU A 100 2.03 12.58 -20.54
N GLU A 101 1.88 13.83 -20.09
CA GLU A 101 0.91 14.79 -20.65
C GLU A 101 1.17 15.04 -22.14
N LYS A 102 2.42 15.26 -22.54
CA LYS A 102 2.80 15.38 -23.96
C LYS A 102 2.44 14.13 -24.75
N SER A 103 2.79 12.95 -24.23
CA SER A 103 2.45 11.69 -24.90
C SER A 103 0.94 11.48 -25.02
N ASN A 104 0.19 11.85 -23.99
CA ASN A 104 -1.27 11.74 -24.01
C ASN A 104 -1.88 12.68 -25.03
N HIS A 105 -1.43 13.94 -25.10
CA HIS A 105 -1.87 14.89 -26.12
C HIS A 105 -1.56 14.41 -27.55
N LEU A 106 -0.41 13.77 -27.78
CA LEU A 106 -0.08 13.17 -29.07
C LEU A 106 -1.03 12.01 -29.41
N MET A 107 -1.33 11.15 -28.43
CA MET A 107 -2.25 10.03 -28.62
C MET A 107 -3.67 10.52 -28.89
N GLU A 108 -4.17 11.50 -28.14
CA GLU A 108 -5.47 12.15 -28.33
C GLU A 108 -5.58 12.76 -29.74
N ALA A 109 -4.53 13.45 -30.20
CA ALA A 109 -4.50 14.03 -31.55
C ALA A 109 -4.53 12.95 -32.66
N ASN A 110 -3.83 11.83 -32.46
CA ASN A 110 -3.88 10.70 -33.40
C ASN A 110 -5.25 10.02 -33.41
N LEU A 111 -5.86 9.87 -32.24
CA LEU A 111 -7.21 9.29 -32.10
C LEU A 111 -8.25 10.18 -32.79
N ALA A 112 -8.15 11.50 -32.64
CA ALA A 112 -9.00 12.45 -33.34
C ALA A 112 -8.88 12.30 -34.88
N LYS A 113 -7.65 12.28 -35.42
CA LYS A 113 -7.41 12.07 -36.85
C LYS A 113 -8.00 10.75 -37.36
N MET A 114 -7.78 9.66 -36.63
CA MET A 114 -8.29 8.33 -37.01
C MET A 114 -9.82 8.28 -36.97
N LYS A 115 -10.46 9.01 -36.05
CA LYS A 115 -11.92 9.16 -36.03
C LYS A 115 -12.41 9.96 -37.24
N ASP A 116 -11.77 11.08 -37.56
CA ASP A 116 -12.13 11.88 -38.73
C ASP A 116 -11.97 11.06 -40.03
N GLU A 117 -10.88 10.28 -40.16
CA GLU A 117 -10.66 9.36 -41.28
C GLU A 117 -11.73 8.26 -41.36
N TYR A 118 -12.11 7.69 -40.21
CA TYR A 118 -13.16 6.69 -40.14
C TYR A 118 -14.53 7.23 -40.55
N GLU A 119 -14.92 8.40 -40.04
CA GLU A 119 -16.17 9.08 -40.43
C GLU A 119 -16.16 9.42 -41.92
N GLY A 120 -15.03 9.85 -42.47
CA GLY A 120 -14.85 10.07 -43.89
C GLY A 120 -15.10 8.81 -44.72
N LEU A 121 -14.51 7.67 -44.33
CA LEU A 121 -14.70 6.39 -45.01
C LEU A 121 -16.13 5.83 -44.87
N GLU A 122 -16.80 6.07 -43.75
CA GLU A 122 -18.19 5.69 -43.53
C GLU A 122 -19.12 6.44 -44.48
N LEU A 123 -18.89 7.74 -44.68
CA LEU A 123 -19.58 8.56 -45.69
C LEU A 123 -19.26 8.12 -47.13
N GLU A 124 -18.01 7.72 -47.37
CA GLU A 124 -17.50 7.32 -48.69
C GLU A 124 -17.76 5.84 -49.03
N SER A 125 -18.64 5.14 -48.29
CA SER A 125 -19.01 3.75 -48.56
C SER A 125 -20.33 3.64 -49.37
N PRO A 126 -20.34 3.87 -50.70
CA PRO A 126 -21.53 3.67 -51.54
C PRO A 126 -21.88 2.18 -51.68
N MET A 127 -20.99 1.28 -51.27
CA MET A 127 -21.17 -0.16 -51.45
C MET A 127 -22.23 -0.73 -50.50
N GLN A 128 -22.39 -0.19 -49.29
CA GLN A 128 -23.49 -0.58 -48.38
C GLN A 128 -24.88 -0.18 -48.90
N SER A 129 -24.98 0.93 -49.64
CA SER A 129 -26.26 1.39 -50.20
C SER A 129 -26.74 0.50 -51.36
N ASN A 130 -25.82 0.05 -52.23
CA ASN A 130 -26.18 -0.76 -53.41
C ASN A 130 -26.38 -2.26 -53.10
N THR A 131 -25.65 -2.85 -52.14
CA THR A 131 -25.89 -4.25 -51.76
C THR A 131 -27.16 -4.42 -50.94
N ALA A 132 -27.49 -3.48 -50.05
CA ALA A 132 -28.72 -3.54 -49.27
C ALA A 132 -29.98 -3.53 -50.15
N LEU A 133 -30.01 -2.76 -51.23
CA LEU A 133 -31.15 -2.70 -52.16
C LEU A 133 -31.32 -3.98 -53.00
N SER A 134 -30.22 -4.59 -53.43
CA SER A 134 -30.23 -5.82 -54.26
C SER A 134 -30.63 -7.06 -53.44
N GLU A 135 -30.13 -7.17 -52.22
CA GLU A 135 -30.51 -8.26 -51.31
C GLU A 135 -32.00 -8.19 -50.97
N ASP A 136 -32.55 -6.99 -50.75
CA ASP A 136 -33.96 -6.83 -50.42
C ASP A 136 -34.90 -7.26 -51.55
N GLU A 137 -34.58 -7.00 -52.82
CA GLU A 137 -35.40 -7.45 -53.96
C GLU A 137 -35.48 -8.98 -54.05
N THR A 138 -34.35 -9.67 -53.87
CA THR A 138 -34.31 -11.14 -53.91
C THR A 138 -35.04 -11.76 -52.72
N ILE A 139 -34.86 -11.21 -51.52
CA ILE A 139 -35.54 -11.65 -50.30
C ILE A 139 -37.06 -11.43 -50.41
N LEU A 140 -37.49 -10.28 -50.95
CA LEU A 140 -38.91 -9.99 -51.18
C LEU A 140 -39.54 -10.97 -52.18
N ARG A 141 -38.85 -11.27 -53.29
CA ARG A 141 -39.30 -12.29 -54.25
C ARG A 141 -39.42 -13.67 -53.62
N LEU A 142 -38.42 -14.09 -52.84
CA LEU A 142 -38.44 -15.35 -52.09
C LEU A 142 -39.60 -15.40 -51.08
N LYS A 143 -39.90 -14.29 -50.40
CA LYS A 143 -41.02 -14.19 -49.46
C LYS A 143 -42.37 -14.33 -50.15
N ILE A 144 -42.53 -13.78 -51.36
CA ILE A 144 -43.73 -13.95 -52.19
C ILE A 144 -43.87 -15.41 -52.64
N TYR A 145 -42.81 -16.06 -53.12
CA TYR A 145 -42.89 -17.48 -53.51
C TYR A 145 -43.21 -18.40 -52.32
N ARG A 146 -42.70 -18.09 -51.13
CA ARG A 146 -43.04 -18.83 -49.91
C ARG A 146 -44.47 -18.58 -49.44
N SER A 147 -45.04 -17.38 -49.64
CA SER A 147 -46.43 -17.11 -49.27
C SER A 147 -47.44 -17.91 -50.12
N PHE A 148 -47.08 -18.20 -51.37
CA PHE A 148 -47.79 -19.15 -52.25
C PHE A 148 -47.64 -20.63 -51.83
N GLY A 149 -46.92 -20.92 -50.74
CA GLY A 149 -46.80 -22.27 -50.19
C GLY A 149 -45.78 -23.15 -50.91
N ILE A 150 -44.90 -22.55 -51.73
CA ILE A 150 -43.81 -23.24 -52.42
C ILE A 150 -42.59 -23.26 -51.50
N GLU A 151 -42.21 -24.45 -51.02
CA GLU A 151 -40.98 -24.67 -50.26
C GLU A 151 -40.04 -25.58 -51.06
N LEU A 152 -38.82 -25.10 -51.31
CA LEU A 152 -37.80 -25.91 -51.98
C LEU A 152 -37.00 -26.70 -50.93
N LYS A 153 -36.81 -27.99 -51.19
CA LYS A 153 -35.97 -28.87 -50.37
C LYS A 153 -34.63 -29.10 -51.07
N GLU A 154 -33.57 -28.80 -50.34
CA GLU A 154 -32.19 -28.95 -50.81
C GLU A 154 -31.70 -30.40 -50.65
N ASP A 155 -30.92 -30.87 -51.62
CA ASP A 155 -30.45 -32.26 -51.72
C ASP A 155 -29.09 -32.50 -51.03
N GLY A 156 -28.60 -31.55 -50.24
CA GLY A 156 -27.32 -31.64 -49.53
C GLY A 156 -26.06 -31.60 -50.42
N ALA A 157 -26.20 -31.61 -51.74
CA ALA A 157 -25.12 -31.48 -52.72
C ALA A 157 -25.06 -30.10 -53.41
N GLY A 158 -25.71 -29.09 -52.83
CA GLY A 158 -25.77 -27.72 -53.37
C GLY A 158 -26.78 -27.53 -54.53
N GLY A 159 -27.74 -28.45 -54.67
CA GLY A 159 -28.84 -28.35 -55.62
C GLY A 159 -30.19 -28.67 -54.96
N TYR A 160 -31.29 -28.26 -55.60
CA TYR A 160 -32.66 -28.50 -55.12
C TYR A 160 -33.26 -29.75 -55.79
N SER A 161 -33.58 -30.80 -55.03
CA SER A 161 -34.09 -32.06 -55.60
C SER A 161 -35.62 -32.19 -55.57
N SER A 162 -36.30 -31.42 -54.72
CA SER A 162 -37.77 -31.46 -54.66
C SER A 162 -38.36 -30.12 -54.22
N ALA A 163 -39.52 -29.77 -54.78
CA ALA A 163 -40.35 -28.67 -54.33
C ALA A 163 -41.63 -29.23 -53.72
N ILE A 164 -42.02 -28.66 -52.58
CA ILE A 164 -43.22 -29.01 -51.83
C ILE A 164 -44.18 -27.83 -51.99
N ILE A 165 -45.39 -28.09 -52.44
CA ILE A 165 -46.43 -27.07 -52.60
C ILE A 165 -47.58 -27.42 -51.67
N ASN A 166 -47.89 -26.50 -50.76
CA ASN A 166 -48.95 -26.67 -49.77
C ASN A 166 -50.23 -25.97 -50.25
N LYS A 167 -51.23 -26.73 -50.71
CA LYS A 167 -52.55 -26.19 -51.08
C LYS A 167 -53.36 -25.90 -49.82
N LYS A 168 -53.43 -24.62 -49.43
CA LYS A 168 -54.13 -24.19 -48.20
C LYS A 168 -55.62 -24.52 -48.20
N ASP A 169 -56.26 -24.62 -49.36
CA ASP A 169 -57.71 -24.83 -49.48
C ASP A 169 -58.13 -26.32 -49.44
N GLN A 170 -57.23 -27.25 -49.82
CA GLN A 170 -57.52 -28.70 -49.83
C GLN A 170 -56.80 -29.49 -48.73
N GLY A 171 -55.86 -28.88 -48.01
CA GLY A 171 -55.08 -29.57 -46.96
C GLY A 171 -54.15 -30.66 -47.52
N ASP A 172 -53.91 -30.67 -48.83
CA ASP A 172 -53.10 -31.66 -49.54
C ASP A 172 -51.72 -31.08 -49.90
N VAL A 173 -50.70 -31.93 -49.87
CA VAL A 173 -49.30 -31.55 -50.05
C VAL A 173 -48.76 -32.22 -51.32
N ALA A 174 -48.51 -31.42 -52.36
CA ALA A 174 -47.93 -31.91 -53.60
C ALA A 174 -46.40 -31.86 -53.51
N MET A 175 -45.75 -33.03 -53.58
CA MET A 175 -44.29 -33.12 -53.72
C MET A 175 -43.92 -33.32 -55.18
N ILE A 176 -43.27 -32.33 -55.78
CA ILE A 176 -42.73 -32.42 -57.15
C ILE A 176 -41.23 -32.67 -57.05
N LYS A 177 -40.77 -33.82 -57.56
CA LYS A 177 -39.35 -34.10 -57.72
C LYS A 177 -38.83 -33.41 -58.97
N LEU A 178 -37.77 -32.63 -58.82
CA LEU A 178 -37.15 -31.88 -59.89
C LEU A 178 -36.09 -32.80 -60.56
N ASP A 179 -36.46 -33.45 -61.66
CA ASP A 179 -35.53 -34.20 -62.51
C ASP A 179 -35.16 -33.36 -63.75
N SER A 180 -33.88 -33.38 -64.14
CA SER A 180 -33.34 -32.61 -65.27
C SER A 180 -33.80 -33.12 -66.64
N ARG A 181 -34.56 -34.22 -66.68
CA ARG A 181 -35.05 -34.88 -67.91
C ARG A 181 -36.35 -34.28 -68.44
N LEU A 182 -37.12 -33.55 -67.63
CA LEU A 182 -38.37 -32.93 -68.05
C LEU A 182 -38.16 -31.50 -68.56
N LYS A 183 -39.00 -31.07 -69.50
CA LYS A 183 -38.97 -29.69 -70.03
C LYS A 183 -39.51 -28.70 -68.99
N ARG A 184 -38.93 -27.49 -68.96
CA ARG A 184 -39.32 -26.41 -68.03
C ARG A 184 -40.81 -26.05 -68.11
N SER A 185 -41.40 -26.10 -69.30
CA SER A 185 -42.83 -25.82 -69.52
C SER A 185 -43.74 -26.82 -68.79
N THR A 186 -43.34 -28.09 -68.72
CA THR A 186 -44.11 -29.13 -68.04
C THR A 186 -44.11 -28.88 -66.53
N TYR A 187 -42.99 -28.43 -65.96
CA TYR A 187 -42.94 -28.05 -64.55
C TYR A 187 -43.77 -26.81 -64.25
N THR A 188 -43.75 -25.78 -65.11
CA THR A 188 -44.58 -24.59 -64.87
C THR A 188 -46.06 -24.94 -64.83
N ASP A 189 -46.54 -25.80 -65.72
CA ASP A 189 -47.94 -26.25 -65.72
C ASP A 189 -48.26 -27.02 -64.42
N PHE A 190 -47.37 -27.92 -63.98
CA PHE A 190 -47.53 -28.61 -62.69
C PHE A 190 -47.52 -27.67 -61.48
N PHE A 191 -46.68 -26.63 -61.46
CA PHE A 191 -46.66 -25.65 -60.36
C PHE A 191 -47.93 -24.79 -60.36
N TRP A 192 -48.42 -24.37 -61.53
CA TRP A 192 -49.65 -23.56 -61.62
C TRP A 192 -50.91 -24.39 -61.33
N ASP A 193 -50.97 -25.67 -61.71
CA ASP A 193 -52.06 -26.58 -61.34
C ASP A 193 -52.03 -26.97 -59.85
N ALA A 194 -50.86 -26.83 -59.21
CA ALA A 194 -50.63 -27.23 -57.83
C ALA A 194 -50.73 -26.08 -56.80
N ILE A 195 -50.90 -24.83 -57.23
CA ILE A 195 -51.19 -23.67 -56.36
C ILE A 195 -52.70 -23.44 -56.33
#